data_AF-A0A9P9QBX2-F1
#
_entry.id   AF-A0A9P9QBX2-F1
#
_cell.length_a   1.000
_cell.length_b   1.000
_cell.length_c   1.000
_cell.angle_alpha   90.00
_cell.angle_beta   90.00
_cell.angle_gamma   90.00
#
_symmetry.space_group_name_H-M   'P 1'
#
loop_
_entity.id
_entity.type
_entity.pdbx_description
1 polymer ?
#
loop_
_entity_poly.entity_id
_entity_poly.type
_entity_poly.pdbx_seq_one_letter_code
_entity_poly.pdbx_strand_id
1 'polypeptide(L)'
;MKFSRAKFASADFELREPRINTSILSSPNLQTPWSYHLKSLAPKLRLPLALLAGSTITAGTTYALVKHVQHLIATAQVSSDPSVWTQKARDDGYGACYNGCDDCHDVSFAYNACEKTARAIVPGMSCNGTLMWNWANRYPTECLKALGVIYKAEALTRKKQTYRNQLAVIILTILAGLLGAILVYRLWGRWFPLHPRPRRWPSVPPPYTPSSQPRGPRSKPRKTWPFFWRTAATSSFFTTSHAYPCWGHSHPANQYFTSTNTSLASPISGVIHGWTSSCHQESYVCGSTCTTTGSSSSNGGSGSTTTCRPDICYRDEEDEPPAFFVNWTVPRVEACGFRLLGAEEVVESEVGLRVAHPLLERNWRVRISVDRFNRTLGGVGEGGKEGGTETEEAVWCLWDIGNH
;
A
#
# COMPACT_ATOMS: atom_id res chain seq x y z
N MET A 1 21.20 -7.41 2.50
CA MET A 1 20.31 -8.58 2.62
C MET A 1 19.49 -8.76 1.35
N LYS A 2 19.66 -9.88 0.62
CA LYS A 2 18.88 -10.18 -0.60
C LYS A 2 17.49 -10.69 -0.19
N PHE A 3 16.45 -9.90 -0.42
CA PHE A 3 15.07 -10.39 -0.36
C PHE A 3 14.88 -11.42 -1.48
N SER A 4 14.93 -12.70 -1.11
CA SER A 4 14.56 -13.80 -1.98
C SER A 4 13.09 -13.65 -2.34
N ARG A 5 12.81 -13.31 -3.61
CA ARG A 5 11.47 -13.43 -4.20
C ARG A 5 11.04 -14.89 -4.02
N ALA A 6 10.13 -15.13 -3.07
CA ALA A 6 9.43 -16.39 -2.99
C ALA A 6 8.71 -16.61 -4.32
N LYS A 7 9.21 -17.57 -5.11
CA LYS A 7 8.53 -18.10 -6.29
C LYS A 7 7.17 -18.60 -5.82
N PHE A 8 6.11 -17.93 -6.27
CA PHE A 8 4.77 -18.50 -6.19
C PHE A 8 4.79 -19.77 -7.05
N ALA A 9 4.83 -20.92 -6.38
CA ALA A 9 4.53 -22.19 -7.01
C ALA A 9 3.08 -22.12 -7.49
N SER A 10 2.90 -22.00 -8.80
CA SER A 10 1.64 -22.30 -9.46
C SER A 10 1.36 -23.77 -9.21
N ALA A 11 0.41 -24.06 -8.33
CA ALA A 11 -0.15 -25.40 -8.24
C ALA A 11 -0.97 -25.61 -9.53
N ASP A 12 -0.39 -26.34 -10.48
CA ASP A 12 -1.12 -26.88 -11.63
C ASP A 12 -2.20 -27.82 -11.08
N PHE A 13 -3.45 -27.36 -11.18
CA PHE A 13 -4.61 -28.14 -10.82
C PHE A 13 -4.91 -29.08 -12.00
N GLU A 14 -4.29 -30.26 -11.98
CA GLU A 14 -4.59 -31.36 -12.91
C GLU A 14 -6.04 -31.83 -12.67
N LEU A 15 -6.96 -31.31 -13.48
CA LEU A 15 -8.33 -31.80 -13.58
C LEU A 15 -8.31 -33.19 -14.20
N ARG A 16 -8.31 -34.22 -13.35
CA ARG A 16 -8.50 -35.61 -13.74
C ARG A 16 -9.95 -35.79 -14.21
N GLU A 17 -10.16 -35.74 -15.52
CA GLU A 17 -11.47 -36.02 -16.14
C GLU A 17 -11.94 -37.44 -15.80
N PRO A 18 -13.15 -37.62 -15.25
CA PRO A 18 -13.78 -38.93 -15.14
C PRO A 18 -14.19 -39.39 -16.54
N ARG A 19 -13.51 -40.41 -17.05
CA ARG A 19 -13.83 -41.12 -18.30
C ARG A 19 -15.14 -41.90 -18.08
N ILE A 20 -16.27 -41.27 -18.37
CA ILE A 20 -17.60 -41.91 -18.35
C ILE A 20 -17.74 -42.71 -19.66
N ASN A 21 -17.71 -44.03 -19.55
CA ASN A 21 -18.06 -44.94 -20.65
C ASN A 21 -19.57 -44.97 -20.81
N THR A 22 -20.10 -44.18 -21.73
CA THR A 22 -21.51 -44.21 -22.15
C THR A 22 -21.71 -45.32 -23.17
N SER A 23 -22.24 -46.46 -22.71
CA SER A 23 -22.81 -47.49 -23.57
C SER A 23 -24.07 -46.95 -24.25
N ILE A 24 -24.00 -46.85 -25.58
CA ILE A 24 -25.09 -46.43 -26.46
C ILE A 24 -26.10 -47.59 -26.56
N LEU A 25 -27.25 -47.45 -25.90
CA LEU A 25 -28.45 -48.22 -26.21
C LEU A 25 -29.35 -47.37 -27.11
N SER A 26 -29.43 -47.75 -28.38
CA SER A 26 -30.33 -47.21 -29.39
C SER A 26 -31.78 -47.54 -29.04
N SER A 27 -32.50 -46.53 -28.53
CA SER A 27 -33.95 -46.59 -28.28
C SER A 27 -34.74 -46.07 -29.48
N PRO A 28 -35.84 -46.73 -29.90
CA PRO A 28 -36.58 -46.36 -31.10
C PRO A 28 -37.36 -45.05 -30.94
N ASN A 29 -37.41 -44.30 -32.05
CA ASN A 29 -38.15 -43.07 -32.27
C ASN A 29 -39.63 -43.17 -31.84
N LEU A 30 -39.97 -42.69 -30.64
CA LEU A 30 -41.30 -42.16 -30.35
C LEU A 30 -41.29 -40.65 -30.59
N GLN A 31 -41.68 -40.24 -31.80
CA GLN A 31 -41.99 -38.84 -32.10
C GLN A 31 -43.30 -38.47 -31.43
N THR A 32 -43.20 -37.88 -30.23
CA THR A 32 -44.37 -37.31 -29.55
C THR A 32 -44.76 -35.97 -30.22
N PRO A 33 -46.07 -35.68 -30.38
CA PRO A 33 -46.59 -34.49 -31.05
C PRO A 33 -46.27 -33.15 -30.37
N TRP A 34 -45.56 -33.16 -29.23
CA TRP A 34 -45.10 -31.96 -28.52
C TRP A 34 -43.91 -31.24 -29.20
N SER A 35 -43.24 -31.88 -30.17
CA SER A 35 -42.02 -31.35 -30.82
C SER A 35 -42.26 -30.08 -31.65
N TYR A 36 -43.45 -29.91 -32.25
CA TYR A 36 -43.73 -28.80 -33.16
C TYR A 36 -44.04 -27.48 -32.44
N HIS A 37 -44.59 -27.53 -31.22
CA HIS A 37 -44.91 -26.32 -30.44
C HIS A 37 -43.68 -25.68 -29.78
N LEU A 38 -42.66 -26.48 -29.43
CA LEU A 38 -41.42 -25.97 -28.82
C LEU A 38 -40.51 -25.22 -29.81
N LYS A 39 -40.59 -25.53 -31.12
CA LYS A 39 -39.76 -24.88 -32.14
C LYS A 39 -40.07 -23.39 -32.35
N SER A 40 -41.31 -22.93 -32.12
CA SER A 40 -41.68 -21.50 -32.27
C SER A 40 -41.40 -20.66 -31.02
N LEU A 41 -41.35 -21.28 -29.83
CA LEU A 41 -41.05 -20.62 -28.55
C LEU A 41 -39.55 -20.54 -28.24
N ALA A 42 -38.74 -21.42 -28.83
CA ALA A 42 -37.30 -21.52 -28.63
C ALA A 42 -36.51 -20.19 -28.77
N PRO A 43 -36.73 -19.31 -29.78
CA PRO A 43 -35.89 -18.12 -29.93
C PRO A 43 -36.11 -17.07 -28.84
N LYS A 44 -37.30 -17.02 -28.21
CA LYS A 44 -37.61 -16.05 -27.15
C LYS A 44 -37.10 -16.47 -25.77
N LEU A 45 -36.91 -17.77 -25.55
CA LEU A 45 -36.45 -18.33 -24.27
C LEU A 45 -34.93 -18.50 -24.18
N ARG A 46 -34.20 -18.46 -25.30
CA ARG A 46 -32.72 -18.63 -25.32
C ARG A 46 -31.98 -17.60 -24.46
N LEU A 47 -32.38 -16.34 -24.52
CA LEU A 47 -31.73 -15.27 -23.75
C LEU A 47 -31.95 -15.42 -22.23
N PRO A 48 -33.18 -15.55 -21.71
CA PRO A 48 -33.39 -15.71 -20.27
C PRO A 48 -32.79 -17.02 -19.74
N LEU A 49 -32.81 -18.12 -20.51
CA LEU A 49 -32.14 -19.36 -20.12
C LEU A 49 -30.61 -19.21 -20.08
N ALA A 50 -30.00 -18.53 -21.05
CA ALA A 50 -28.56 -18.26 -21.04
C ALA A 50 -28.16 -17.34 -19.87
N LEU A 51 -28.98 -16.34 -19.53
CA LEU A 51 -28.75 -15.47 -18.37
C LEU A 51 -28.92 -16.23 -17.05
N LEU A 52 -29.89 -17.12 -16.93
CA LEU A 52 -30.08 -17.98 -15.76
C LEU A 52 -28.94 -19.00 -15.59
N ALA A 53 -28.51 -19.64 -16.68
CA ALA A 53 -27.38 -20.56 -16.64
C ALA A 53 -26.08 -19.81 -16.30
N GLY A 54 -25.85 -18.65 -16.92
CA GLY A 54 -24.71 -17.79 -16.62
C GLY A 54 -24.71 -17.28 -15.19
N SER A 55 -25.85 -16.85 -14.66
CA SER A 55 -25.97 -16.33 -13.29
C SER A 55 -25.80 -17.43 -12.25
N THR A 56 -26.34 -18.63 -12.47
CA THR A 56 -26.18 -19.77 -11.56
C THR A 56 -24.73 -20.25 -11.50
N ILE A 57 -24.04 -20.35 -12.64
CA ILE A 57 -22.61 -20.69 -12.69
C ILE A 57 -21.79 -19.60 -12.00
N THR A 58 -22.05 -18.32 -12.30
CA THR A 58 -21.32 -17.20 -11.69
C THR A 58 -21.57 -17.13 -10.18
N ALA A 59 -22.82 -17.28 -9.72
CA ALA A 59 -23.16 -17.25 -8.31
C ALA A 59 -22.54 -18.43 -7.55
N GLY A 60 -22.61 -19.64 -8.12
CA GLY A 60 -22.02 -20.83 -7.51
C GLY A 60 -20.49 -20.73 -7.39
N THR A 61 -19.82 -20.31 -8.47
CA THR A 61 -18.36 -20.11 -8.47
C THR A 61 -17.93 -18.99 -7.53
N THR A 62 -18.65 -17.86 -7.51
CA THR A 62 -18.38 -16.75 -6.59
C THR A 62 -18.57 -17.16 -5.13
N TYR A 63 -19.63 -17.91 -4.82
CA TYR A 63 -19.88 -18.39 -3.47
C TYR A 63 -18.79 -19.36 -2.99
N ALA A 64 -18.44 -20.34 -3.82
CA ALA A 64 -17.37 -21.29 -3.52
C ALA A 64 -16.03 -20.58 -3.29
N LEU A 65 -15.73 -19.56 -4.12
CA LEU A 65 -14.53 -18.77 -4.00
C LEU A 65 -14.49 -17.91 -2.73
N VAL A 66 -15.60 -17.24 -2.40
CA VAL A 66 -15.72 -16.44 -1.17
C VAL A 66 -15.55 -17.35 0.05
N LYS A 67 -16.19 -18.53 0.07
CA LYS A 67 -16.02 -19.52 1.13
C LYS A 67 -14.59 -20.01 1.23
N HIS A 68 -13.92 -20.26 0.11
CA HIS A 68 -12.52 -20.65 0.07
C HIS A 68 -11.62 -19.56 0.66
N VAL A 69 -11.81 -18.29 0.29
CA VAL A 69 -11.02 -17.18 0.85
C VAL A 69 -11.30 -16.97 2.34
N GLN A 70 -12.56 -17.09 2.77
CA GLN A 70 -12.92 -17.06 4.19
C GLN A 70 -12.21 -18.17 4.97
N HIS A 71 -12.15 -19.38 4.40
CA HIS A 71 -11.40 -20.49 4.97
C HIS A 71 -9.90 -20.16 5.05
N LEU A 72 -9.28 -19.62 3.99
CA LEU A 72 -7.87 -19.20 4.01
C LEU A 72 -7.58 -18.11 5.05
N ILE A 73 -8.52 -17.20 5.31
CA ILE A 73 -8.41 -16.19 6.37
C ILE A 73 -8.48 -16.84 7.75
N ALA A 74 -9.38 -17.81 7.94
CA ALA A 74 -9.55 -18.53 9.19
C ALA A 74 -8.35 -19.44 9.51
N THR A 75 -7.80 -20.10 8.49
CA THR A 75 -6.62 -20.98 8.60
C THR A 75 -5.31 -20.25 8.33
N ALA A 76 -5.32 -18.92 8.28
CA ALA A 76 -4.10 -18.14 8.09
C ALA A 76 -3.16 -18.38 9.28
N GLN A 77 -2.08 -19.12 9.02
CA GLN A 77 -1.02 -19.33 10.00
C GLN A 77 0.25 -18.59 9.57
N VAL A 78 0.97 -18.10 10.57
CA VAL A 78 2.34 -17.62 10.46
C VAL A 78 3.24 -18.60 11.23
N SER A 79 4.57 -18.51 11.07
CA SER A 79 5.49 -19.41 11.78
C SER A 79 5.13 -19.51 13.27
N SER A 80 4.99 -20.73 13.78
CA SER A 80 4.74 -20.97 15.20
C SER A 80 6.01 -20.82 16.03
N ASP A 81 7.17 -20.96 15.41
CA ASP A 81 8.49 -20.93 16.04
C ASP A 81 8.79 -19.56 16.67
N PRO A 82 8.96 -19.46 18.00
CA PRO A 82 9.32 -18.23 18.68
C PRO A 82 10.66 -17.65 18.20
N SER A 83 11.63 -18.50 17.83
CA SER A 83 12.98 -18.06 17.46
C SER A 83 12.97 -17.15 16.23
N VAL A 84 12.10 -17.46 15.25
CA VAL A 84 11.88 -16.66 14.04
C VAL A 84 11.43 -15.24 14.40
N TRP A 85 10.54 -15.10 15.37
CA TRP A 85 10.00 -13.79 15.78
C TRP A 85 10.93 -13.03 16.69
N THR A 86 11.68 -13.71 17.56
CA THR A 86 12.75 -13.12 18.36
C THR A 86 13.86 -12.58 17.46
N GLN A 87 14.26 -13.34 16.44
CA GLN A 87 15.25 -12.88 15.46
C GLN A 87 14.71 -11.69 14.64
N LYS A 88 13.45 -11.75 14.20
CA LYS A 88 12.80 -10.62 13.51
C LYS A 88 12.73 -9.37 14.40
N ALA A 89 12.43 -9.53 15.69
CA ALA A 89 12.43 -8.42 16.65
C ALA A 89 13.83 -7.83 16.86
N ARG A 90 14.87 -8.67 16.84
CA ARG A 90 16.26 -8.21 16.89
C ARG A 90 16.61 -7.42 15.63
N ASP A 91 16.33 -7.95 14.44
CA ASP A 91 16.78 -7.36 13.19
C ASP A 91 15.92 -6.15 12.78
N ASP A 92 14.61 -6.34 12.65
CA ASP A 92 13.68 -5.32 12.15
C ASP A 92 13.19 -4.35 13.24
N GLY A 93 13.39 -4.69 14.51
CA GLY A 93 12.99 -3.86 15.65
C GLY A 93 14.18 -3.08 16.17
N TYR A 94 14.96 -3.72 17.04
CA TYR A 94 16.11 -3.08 17.67
C TYR A 94 17.24 -2.77 16.69
N GLY A 95 17.55 -3.65 15.75
CA GLY A 95 18.59 -3.44 14.75
C GLY A 95 18.27 -2.24 13.87
N ALA A 96 17.04 -2.17 13.35
CA ALA A 96 16.53 -0.99 12.65
C ALA A 96 16.51 0.28 13.53
N CYS A 97 16.14 0.17 14.81
CA CYS A 97 16.13 1.30 15.75
C CYS A 97 17.54 1.81 16.07
N TYR A 98 18.54 0.93 16.22
CA TYR A 98 19.90 1.28 16.62
C TYR A 98 20.81 1.63 15.46
N ASN A 99 20.77 0.84 14.39
CA ASN A 99 21.64 1.03 13.23
C ASN A 99 20.99 1.95 12.20
N GLY A 100 19.67 2.15 12.29
CA GLY A 100 18.93 2.94 11.33
C GLY A 100 18.83 2.18 10.00
N CYS A 101 18.88 2.93 8.91
CA CYS A 101 19.05 2.39 7.58
C CYS A 101 20.30 3.01 6.94
N ASP A 102 20.94 2.27 6.05
CA ASP A 102 21.99 2.81 5.19
C ASP A 102 21.32 3.50 4.01
N ASP A 103 21.35 4.83 4.05
CA ASP A 103 20.92 5.75 2.99
C ASP A 103 19.50 5.52 2.45
N CYS A 104 18.57 5.07 3.31
CA CYS A 104 17.20 4.82 2.85
C CYS A 104 16.40 6.11 2.67
N HIS A 105 15.47 6.09 1.72
CA HIS A 105 14.57 7.23 1.46
C HIS A 105 13.55 7.47 2.59
N ASP A 106 13.26 6.45 3.41
CA ASP A 106 12.33 6.58 4.52
C ASP A 106 13.07 7.08 5.77
N VAL A 107 13.14 8.40 5.93
CA VAL A 107 13.72 9.04 7.12
C VAL A 107 13.01 8.66 8.42
N SER A 108 11.78 8.16 8.35
CA SER A 108 11.03 7.68 9.51
C SER A 108 11.29 6.21 9.83
N PHE A 109 12.14 5.51 9.07
CA PHE A 109 12.42 4.08 9.26
C PHE A 109 12.89 3.77 10.69
N ALA A 110 13.93 4.47 11.16
CA ALA A 110 14.48 4.26 12.49
C ALA A 110 13.49 4.71 13.58
N TYR A 111 12.76 5.81 13.35
CA TYR A 111 11.70 6.29 14.24
C TYR A 111 10.60 5.26 14.44
N ASN A 112 10.03 4.73 13.34
CA ASN A 112 8.98 3.73 13.38
C ASN A 112 9.46 2.45 14.07
N ALA A 113 10.71 2.04 13.84
CA ALA A 113 11.31 0.89 14.51
C ALA A 113 11.45 1.13 16.03
N CYS A 114 12.00 2.28 16.44
CA CYS A 114 12.14 2.63 17.85
C CYS A 114 10.79 2.77 18.55
N GLU A 115 9.83 3.46 17.95
CA GLU A 115 8.47 3.60 18.48
C GLU A 115 7.83 2.23 18.70
N LYS A 116 8.06 1.29 17.78
CA LYS A 116 7.57 -0.08 17.91
C LYS A 116 8.22 -0.85 19.06
N THR A 117 9.51 -0.66 19.32
CA THR A 117 10.17 -1.25 20.49
C THR A 117 9.56 -0.75 21.81
N ALA A 118 9.17 0.53 21.86
CA ALA A 118 8.51 1.12 23.03
C ALA A 118 7.13 0.52 23.33
N ARG A 119 6.49 -0.16 22.37
CA ARG A 119 5.21 -0.88 22.58
C ARG A 119 5.38 -2.21 23.32
N ALA A 120 6.61 -2.74 23.44
CA ALA A 120 6.88 -3.93 24.21
C ALA A 120 6.91 -3.60 25.71
N ILE A 121 5.95 -4.11 26.48
CA ILE A 121 5.84 -3.86 27.92
C ILE A 121 6.27 -5.12 28.67
N VAL A 122 7.36 -5.03 29.44
CA VAL A 122 7.83 -6.10 30.32
C VAL A 122 7.90 -5.55 31.75
N PRO A 123 7.25 -6.19 32.75
CA PRO A 123 7.29 -5.71 34.13
C PRO A 123 8.73 -5.59 34.66
N GLY A 124 9.05 -4.43 35.24
CA GLY A 124 10.35 -4.19 35.88
C GLY A 124 11.51 -3.83 34.94
N MET A 125 11.29 -3.70 33.63
CA MET A 125 12.31 -3.23 32.70
C MET A 125 11.71 -2.40 31.55
N SER A 126 12.45 -1.38 31.09
CA SER A 126 12.08 -0.66 29.87
C SER A 126 12.58 -1.45 28.66
N CYS A 127 11.73 -1.59 27.63
CA CYS A 127 12.10 -2.14 26.33
C CYS A 127 12.19 -1.05 25.25
N ASN A 128 12.11 0.22 25.62
CA ASN A 128 12.19 1.32 24.67
C ASN A 128 13.62 1.47 24.13
N GLY A 129 13.80 1.16 22.85
CA GLY A 129 15.08 1.27 22.16
C GLY A 129 15.72 2.65 22.29
N THR A 130 14.94 3.74 22.32
CA THR A 130 15.49 5.10 22.46
C THR A 130 16.17 5.35 23.80
N LEU A 131 15.87 4.55 24.82
CA LEU A 131 16.47 4.67 26.17
C LEU A 131 17.58 3.64 26.41
N MET A 132 17.77 2.68 25.49
CA MET A 132 18.63 1.51 25.67
C MET A 132 19.78 1.43 24.66
N TRP A 133 19.87 2.38 23.75
CA TRP A 133 20.79 2.34 22.61
C TRP A 133 22.27 2.22 22.99
N ASN A 134 22.66 2.77 24.14
CA ASN A 134 24.01 2.76 24.68
C ASN A 134 24.28 1.61 25.68
N TRP A 135 23.30 0.74 25.95
CA TRP A 135 23.49 -0.37 26.89
C TRP A 135 24.49 -1.40 26.38
N ALA A 136 25.25 -2.01 27.29
CA ALA A 136 26.16 -3.12 26.95
C ALA A 136 25.38 -4.32 26.38
N ASN A 137 24.24 -4.68 26.99
CA ASN A 137 23.29 -5.64 26.45
C ASN A 137 22.15 -4.92 25.71
N ARG A 138 22.39 -4.55 24.45
CA ARG A 138 21.41 -3.86 23.59
C ARG A 138 20.14 -4.67 23.29
N TYR A 139 20.15 -5.99 23.53
CA TYR A 139 19.04 -6.86 23.14
C TYR A 139 18.60 -7.80 24.27
N PRO A 140 18.00 -7.30 25.36
CA PRO A 140 17.51 -8.16 26.43
C PRO A 140 16.51 -9.19 25.90
N THR A 141 16.69 -10.45 26.29
CA THR A 141 15.91 -11.58 25.76
C THR A 141 14.41 -11.45 26.00
N GLU A 142 14.02 -10.90 27.16
CA GLU A 142 12.61 -10.71 27.51
C GLU A 142 11.93 -9.65 26.63
N CYS A 143 12.64 -8.55 26.34
CA CYS A 143 12.15 -7.54 25.40
C CYS A 143 12.03 -8.08 23.98
N LEU A 144 12.99 -8.88 23.51
CA LEU A 144 12.91 -9.53 22.19
C LEU A 144 11.73 -10.49 22.08
N LYS A 145 11.42 -11.26 23.14
CA LYS A 145 10.23 -12.14 23.17
C LYS A 145 8.94 -11.32 23.10
N ALA A 146 8.82 -10.27 23.91
CA ALA A 146 7.64 -9.40 23.94
C ALA A 146 7.42 -8.72 22.58
N LEU A 147 8.48 -8.14 22.00
CA LEU A 147 8.42 -7.52 20.69
C LEU A 147 8.15 -8.55 19.58
N GLY A 148 8.69 -9.77 19.70
CA GLY A 148 8.41 -10.88 18.79
C GLY A 148 6.91 -11.24 18.71
N VAL A 149 6.19 -11.19 19.84
CA VAL A 149 4.73 -11.38 19.86
C VAL A 149 4.01 -10.30 19.04
N ILE A 150 4.44 -9.05 19.15
CA ILE A 150 3.91 -7.93 18.36
C ILE A 150 4.14 -8.18 16.86
N TYR A 151 5.36 -8.52 16.45
CA TYR A 151 5.67 -8.84 15.04
C TYR A 151 4.87 -10.03 14.52
N LYS A 152 4.67 -11.08 15.33
CA LYS A 152 3.86 -12.24 14.96
C LYS A 152 2.39 -11.85 14.73
N ALA A 153 1.83 -11.03 15.62
CA ALA A 153 0.46 -10.55 15.50
C ALA A 153 0.27 -9.70 14.24
N GLU A 154 1.19 -8.77 13.97
CA GLU A 154 1.15 -7.94 12.76
C GLU A 154 1.35 -8.74 11.46
N ALA A 155 2.24 -9.73 11.46
CA ALA A 155 2.40 -10.61 10.30
C ALA A 155 1.10 -11.37 10.00
N LEU A 156 0.39 -11.80 11.03
CA LEU A 156 -0.90 -12.46 10.89
C LEU A 156 -1.97 -11.49 10.37
N THR A 157 -2.06 -10.27 10.89
CA THR A 157 -3.03 -9.27 10.40
C THR A 157 -2.74 -8.87 8.96
N ARG A 158 -1.47 -8.67 8.59
CA ARG A 158 -1.04 -8.37 7.22
C ARG A 158 -1.42 -9.49 6.27
N LYS A 159 -1.17 -10.76 6.64
CA LYS A 159 -1.56 -11.93 5.84
C LYS A 159 -3.08 -12.02 5.64
N LYS A 160 -3.86 -11.79 6.70
CA LYS A 160 -5.33 -11.72 6.61
C LYS A 160 -5.81 -10.56 5.73
N GLN A 161 -5.15 -9.40 5.81
CA GLN A 161 -5.47 -8.25 4.98
C GLN A 161 -5.16 -8.50 3.50
N THR A 162 -4.06 -9.18 3.17
CA THR A 162 -3.75 -9.58 1.79
C THR A 162 -4.86 -10.45 1.20
N TYR A 163 -5.39 -11.42 1.95
CA TYR A 163 -6.52 -12.23 1.50
C TYR A 163 -7.81 -11.41 1.32
N ARG A 164 -8.07 -10.44 2.20
CA ARG A 164 -9.21 -9.51 2.03
C ARG A 164 -9.06 -8.66 0.77
N ASN A 165 -7.85 -8.16 0.50
CA ASN A 165 -7.57 -7.40 -0.72
C ASN A 165 -7.71 -8.27 -1.97
N GLN A 166 -7.26 -9.53 -1.94
CA GLN A 166 -7.49 -10.48 -3.04
C GLN A 166 -8.99 -10.73 -3.26
N LEU A 167 -9.76 -10.92 -2.19
CA LEU A 167 -11.22 -11.07 -2.29
C LEU A 167 -11.87 -9.85 -2.95
N ALA A 168 -11.47 -8.65 -2.53
CA ALA A 168 -11.97 -7.39 -3.09
C ALA A 168 -11.67 -7.29 -4.59
N VAL A 169 -10.44 -7.62 -5.00
CA VAL A 169 -10.05 -7.64 -6.42
C VAL A 169 -10.91 -8.64 -7.20
N ILE A 170 -11.14 -9.85 -6.69
CA ILE A 170 -11.95 -10.83 -7.41
C ILE A 170 -13.41 -10.37 -7.55
N ILE A 171 -14.01 -9.83 -6.48
CA ILE A 171 -15.38 -9.27 -6.55
C ILE A 171 -15.44 -8.14 -7.60
N LEU A 172 -14.45 -7.25 -7.63
CA LEU A 172 -14.36 -6.19 -8.63
C LEU A 172 -14.24 -6.75 -10.05
N THR A 173 -13.45 -7.81 -10.28
CA THR A 173 -13.32 -8.44 -11.61
C THR A 173 -14.64 -9.08 -12.09
N ILE A 174 -15.41 -9.71 -11.19
CA ILE A 174 -16.71 -10.30 -11.54
C ILE A 174 -17.71 -9.20 -11.91
N LEU A 175 -17.77 -8.12 -11.12
CA LEU A 175 -18.63 -6.97 -11.43
C LEU A 175 -18.24 -6.30 -12.74
N ALA A 176 -16.94 -6.12 -12.99
CA ALA A 176 -16.44 -5.59 -14.25
C ALA A 176 -16.79 -6.50 -15.44
N GLY A 177 -16.69 -7.83 -15.28
CA GLY A 177 -17.08 -8.82 -16.28
C GLY A 177 -18.58 -8.76 -16.60
N LEU A 178 -19.45 -8.63 -15.59
CA LEU A 178 -20.90 -8.48 -15.79
C LEU A 178 -21.23 -7.18 -16.54
N LEU A 179 -20.62 -6.06 -16.15
CA LEU A 179 -20.79 -4.79 -16.84
C LEU A 179 -20.28 -4.86 -18.29
N GLY A 180 -19.12 -5.48 -18.51
CA GLY A 180 -18.54 -5.72 -19.82
C GLY A 180 -19.47 -6.54 -20.71
N ALA A 181 -20.03 -7.64 -20.19
CA ALA A 181 -20.97 -8.49 -20.92
C ALA A 181 -22.26 -7.73 -21.29
N ILE A 182 -22.80 -6.91 -20.38
CA ILE A 182 -23.97 -6.06 -20.67
C ILE A 182 -23.66 -5.04 -21.78
N LEU A 183 -22.48 -4.42 -21.74
CA LEU A 183 -22.04 -3.47 -22.77
C LEU A 183 -21.87 -4.14 -24.13
N VAL A 184 -21.20 -5.30 -24.20
CA VAL A 184 -21.02 -6.08 -25.43
C VAL A 184 -22.37 -6.50 -25.99
N TYR A 185 -23.30 -6.99 -25.14
CA TYR A 185 -24.65 -7.36 -25.56
C TYR A 185 -25.41 -6.17 -26.17
N ARG A 186 -25.35 -4.98 -25.55
CA ARG A 186 -26.00 -3.77 -26.07
C ARG A 186 -25.38 -3.31 -27.39
N LEU A 187 -24.06 -3.42 -27.55
CA LEU A 187 -23.37 -3.09 -28.78
C LEU A 187 -23.74 -4.07 -29.90
N TRP A 188 -23.72 -5.37 -29.63
CA TRP A 188 -24.12 -6.41 -30.58
C TRP A 188 -25.55 -6.19 -31.08
N GLY A 189 -26.50 -5.90 -30.18
CA GLY A 189 -27.90 -5.64 -30.53
C GLY A 189 -28.11 -4.40 -31.42
N ARG A 190 -27.17 -3.43 -31.42
CA ARG A 190 -27.19 -2.29 -32.34
C ARG A 190 -26.68 -2.65 -33.73
N TRP A 191 -25.68 -3.53 -33.82
CA TRP A 191 -25.02 -3.89 -35.07
C TRP A 191 -25.76 -4.97 -35.85
N PHE A 192 -26.43 -5.89 -35.14
CA PHE A 192 -27.21 -6.97 -35.75
C PHE A 192 -28.69 -6.81 -35.36
N PRO A 193 -29.46 -5.95 -36.06
CA PRO A 193 -30.91 -5.94 -35.89
C PRO A 193 -31.47 -7.30 -36.30
N LEU A 194 -31.76 -8.14 -35.29
CA LEU A 194 -32.18 -9.53 -35.44
C LEU A 194 -33.46 -9.74 -36.25
N HIS A 195 -34.15 -8.68 -36.63
CA HIS A 195 -35.22 -8.72 -37.60
C HIS A 195 -34.80 -7.83 -38.77
N PRO A 196 -34.39 -8.38 -39.93
CA PRO A 196 -34.66 -7.67 -41.16
C PRO A 196 -36.14 -7.34 -41.09
N ARG A 197 -36.48 -6.05 -40.92
CA ARG A 197 -37.87 -5.62 -41.00
C ARG A 197 -38.39 -6.29 -42.27
N PRO A 198 -39.45 -7.13 -42.19
CA PRO A 198 -39.99 -7.71 -43.41
C PRO A 198 -40.17 -6.53 -44.34
N ARG A 199 -39.51 -6.59 -45.52
CA ARG A 199 -39.72 -5.57 -46.56
C ARG A 199 -41.22 -5.41 -46.59
N ARG A 200 -41.72 -4.22 -46.22
CA ARG A 200 -43.13 -3.92 -46.46
C ARG A 200 -43.29 -4.22 -47.93
N TRP A 201 -43.99 -5.30 -48.25
CA TRP A 201 -44.46 -5.51 -49.59
C TRP A 201 -45.15 -4.20 -49.97
N PRO A 202 -44.84 -3.61 -51.14
CA PRO A 202 -45.51 -2.40 -51.57
C PRO A 202 -47.00 -2.72 -51.56
N SER A 203 -47.69 -2.25 -50.51
CA SER A 203 -49.13 -2.24 -50.48
C SER A 203 -49.52 -1.49 -51.74
N VAL A 204 -50.30 -2.15 -52.59
CA VAL A 204 -50.95 -1.53 -53.75
C VAL A 204 -51.38 -0.12 -53.34
N PRO A 205 -50.99 0.93 -54.09
CA PRO A 205 -51.32 2.29 -53.74
C PRO A 205 -52.84 2.36 -53.52
N PRO A 206 -53.30 2.89 -52.38
CA PRO A 206 -54.74 3.09 -52.19
C PRO A 206 -55.26 3.96 -53.34
N PRO A 207 -56.46 3.67 -53.87
CA PRO A 207 -57.04 4.44 -54.96
C PRO A 207 -57.11 5.92 -54.57
N TYR A 208 -56.73 6.75 -55.53
CA TYR A 208 -56.64 8.20 -55.44
C TYR A 208 -57.98 8.79 -54.98
N THR A 209 -58.09 9.18 -53.71
CA THR A 209 -59.14 10.10 -53.26
C THR A 209 -58.61 11.53 -53.33
N PRO A 210 -59.15 12.40 -54.20
CA PRO A 210 -58.82 13.83 -54.19
C PRO A 210 -59.41 14.46 -52.92
N SER A 211 -58.59 14.57 -51.88
CA SER A 211 -58.94 15.32 -50.67
C SER A 211 -58.27 16.70 -50.75
N SER A 212 -59.06 17.66 -51.21
CA SER A 212 -58.82 19.09 -51.05
C SER A 212 -59.04 19.48 -49.59
N GLN A 213 -58.02 19.27 -48.76
CA GLN A 213 -57.96 19.93 -47.44
C GLN A 213 -56.58 20.56 -47.21
N PRO A 214 -56.51 21.78 -46.64
CA PRO A 214 -55.26 22.46 -46.39
C PRO A 214 -54.49 21.71 -45.29
N ARG A 215 -53.30 21.22 -45.63
CA ARG A 215 -52.38 20.61 -44.65
C ARG A 215 -51.84 21.69 -43.72
N GLY A 216 -52.33 21.72 -42.49
CA GLY A 216 -51.64 22.38 -41.38
C GLY A 216 -50.26 21.75 -41.13
N PRO A 217 -49.27 22.52 -40.66
CA PRO A 217 -47.89 22.07 -40.49
C PRO A 217 -47.79 21.04 -39.37
N ARG A 218 -47.80 19.75 -39.72
CA ARG A 218 -47.46 18.66 -38.80
C ARG A 218 -45.96 18.65 -38.56
N SER A 219 -45.51 19.34 -37.51
CA SER A 219 -44.18 19.15 -36.93
C SER A 219 -44.10 17.72 -36.41
N LYS A 220 -43.36 16.86 -37.12
CA LYS A 220 -43.02 15.53 -36.62
C LYS A 220 -42.02 15.73 -35.48
N PRO A 221 -42.31 15.28 -34.24
CA PRO A 221 -41.32 15.33 -33.18
C PRO A 221 -40.17 14.41 -33.57
N ARG A 222 -39.05 15.00 -34.00
CA ARG A 222 -37.77 14.30 -34.10
C ARG A 222 -37.47 13.80 -32.70
N LYS A 223 -37.66 12.50 -32.46
CA LYS A 223 -37.14 11.78 -31.28
C LYS A 223 -35.61 11.90 -31.34
N THR A 224 -35.09 13.01 -30.84
CA THR A 224 -33.70 13.24 -30.51
C THR A 224 -33.36 12.25 -29.41
N TRP A 225 -32.84 11.10 -29.83
CA TRP A 225 -32.28 10.12 -28.91
C TRP A 225 -31.10 10.80 -28.22
N PRO A 226 -31.08 10.89 -26.88
CA PRO A 226 -30.12 11.72 -26.19
C PRO A 226 -28.73 11.15 -26.43
N PHE A 227 -27.88 11.97 -27.04
CA PHE A 227 -26.47 11.74 -27.36
C PHE A 227 -25.60 11.72 -26.08
N PHE A 228 -26.13 11.22 -24.97
CA PHE A 228 -25.52 11.28 -23.63
C PHE A 228 -24.63 10.06 -23.30
N TRP A 229 -24.48 9.09 -24.21
CA TRP A 229 -23.70 7.86 -23.94
C TRP A 229 -22.29 7.85 -24.53
N ARG A 230 -21.84 8.92 -25.20
CA ARG A 230 -20.48 9.00 -25.75
C ARG A 230 -19.44 9.63 -24.80
N THR A 231 -19.84 10.16 -23.65
CA THR A 231 -18.95 10.92 -22.75
C THR A 231 -18.54 10.18 -21.47
N ALA A 232 -18.91 8.91 -21.29
CA ALA A 232 -18.64 8.19 -20.04
C ALA A 232 -17.45 7.20 -20.08
N ALA A 233 -16.71 7.10 -21.18
CA ALA A 233 -15.76 5.99 -21.40
C ALA A 233 -14.27 6.37 -21.46
N THR A 234 -13.86 7.63 -21.25
CA THR A 234 -12.44 8.02 -21.47
C THR A 234 -11.78 8.83 -20.35
N SER A 235 -12.46 9.18 -19.26
CA SER A 235 -11.87 10.06 -18.23
C SER A 235 -11.13 9.35 -17.09
N SER A 236 -11.07 8.01 -17.04
CA SER A 236 -10.57 7.30 -15.84
C SER A 236 -9.17 6.69 -15.96
N PHE A 237 -8.51 6.72 -17.13
CA PHE A 237 -7.26 5.96 -17.34
C PHE A 237 -6.01 6.80 -17.62
N PHE A 238 -6.10 8.13 -17.56
CA PHE A 238 -4.95 9.01 -17.72
C PHE A 238 -4.81 9.93 -16.50
N THR A 239 -4.69 9.35 -15.31
CA THR A 239 -4.01 10.07 -14.22
C THR A 239 -2.55 10.20 -14.63
N THR A 240 -2.19 11.35 -15.17
CA THR A 240 -0.78 11.70 -15.42
C THR A 240 -0.08 11.67 -14.08
N SER A 241 0.76 10.65 -13.85
CA SER A 241 1.70 10.66 -12.73
C SER A 241 2.67 11.80 -12.98
N HIS A 242 2.48 12.92 -12.29
CA HIS A 242 3.47 13.98 -12.25
C HIS A 242 4.68 13.44 -11.48
N ALA A 243 5.72 13.06 -12.21
CA ALA A 243 7.04 12.83 -11.64
C ALA A 243 7.70 14.20 -11.54
N TYR A 244 7.84 14.71 -10.33
CA TYR A 244 8.50 16.00 -10.08
C TYR A 244 10.01 15.81 -10.20
N PRO A 245 10.73 16.78 -10.80
CA PRO A 245 12.18 16.77 -10.83
C PRO A 245 12.71 17.13 -9.44
N CYS A 246 12.80 16.14 -8.55
CA CYS A 246 13.77 16.24 -7.46
C CYS A 246 15.15 16.42 -8.09
N TRP A 247 15.97 17.31 -7.57
CA TRP A 247 17.37 17.43 -7.94
C TRP A 247 18.04 16.12 -7.52
N GLY A 248 18.04 15.20 -8.48
CA GLY A 248 18.28 13.79 -8.25
C GLY A 248 19.53 13.58 -7.44
N HIS A 249 19.37 12.86 -6.33
CA HIS A 249 20.44 12.16 -5.62
C HIS A 249 21.72 12.99 -5.51
N SER A 250 21.61 14.22 -5.01
CA SER A 250 22.79 14.94 -4.55
C SER A 250 23.63 14.00 -3.71
N HIS A 251 24.94 13.97 -3.97
CA HIS A 251 25.81 13.00 -3.32
C HIS A 251 25.69 13.11 -1.79
N PRO A 252 25.78 11.99 -1.06
CA PRO A 252 25.84 12.04 0.39
C PRO A 252 26.94 13.00 0.85
N ALA A 253 26.63 13.79 1.86
CA ALA A 253 27.54 14.75 2.45
C ALA A 253 28.02 14.22 3.80
N ASN A 254 29.32 14.33 4.05
CA ASN A 254 29.95 13.91 5.29
C ASN A 254 30.70 15.09 5.90
N GLN A 255 30.48 15.31 7.19
CA GLN A 255 31.31 16.21 7.99
C GLN A 255 31.87 15.43 9.19
N TYR A 256 33.20 15.32 9.24
CA TYR A 256 33.90 14.63 10.32
C TYR A 256 34.17 15.57 11.49
N PHE A 257 34.21 15.03 12.69
CA PHE A 257 34.47 15.78 13.91
C PHE A 257 35.26 14.94 14.93
N THR A 258 35.95 15.61 15.84
CA THR A 258 36.68 14.97 16.95
C THR A 258 36.47 15.75 18.24
N SER A 259 36.49 15.06 19.39
CA SER A 259 36.40 15.72 20.69
C SER A 259 37.60 16.65 20.91
N THR A 260 37.33 17.83 21.47
CA THR A 260 38.36 18.82 21.85
C THR A 260 39.03 18.52 23.19
N ASN A 261 38.51 17.55 23.94
CA ASN A 261 38.98 17.27 25.28
C ASN A 261 40.33 16.54 25.25
N THR A 262 41.41 17.33 25.40
CA THR A 262 42.81 16.86 25.36
C THR A 262 43.21 15.98 26.55
N SER A 263 42.36 15.87 27.58
CA SER A 263 42.63 15.02 28.75
C SER A 263 42.45 13.51 28.47
N LEU A 264 41.99 13.15 27.27
CA LEU A 264 41.77 11.78 26.85
C LEU A 264 42.99 11.24 26.09
N ALA A 265 43.41 10.01 26.42
CA ALA A 265 44.45 9.28 25.69
C ALA A 265 44.09 9.03 24.22
N SER A 266 42.80 9.11 23.87
CA SER A 266 42.32 9.18 22.48
C SER A 266 41.04 10.01 22.43
N PRO A 267 40.89 10.96 21.50
CA PRO A 267 39.64 11.71 21.37
C PRO A 267 38.56 10.85 20.67
N ILE A 268 37.29 11.01 21.07
CA ILE A 268 36.16 10.43 20.33
C ILE A 268 36.08 11.11 18.96
N SER A 269 36.00 10.31 17.90
CA SER A 269 35.86 10.78 16.52
C SER A 269 34.50 10.37 15.97
N GLY A 270 33.94 11.19 15.09
CA GLY A 270 32.60 10.98 14.56
C GLY A 270 32.39 11.56 13.17
N VAL A 271 31.22 11.24 12.60
CA VAL A 271 30.77 11.74 11.30
C VAL A 271 29.30 12.12 11.36
N ILE A 272 28.98 13.28 10.79
CA ILE A 272 27.63 13.69 10.45
C ILE A 272 27.42 13.30 8.99
N HIS A 273 26.52 12.35 8.75
CA HIS A 273 26.24 11.81 7.44
C HIS A 273 24.83 12.22 6.99
N GLY A 274 24.73 13.01 5.93
CA GLY A 274 23.46 13.29 5.25
C GLY A 274 23.41 12.59 3.89
N TRP A 275 22.28 11.96 3.55
CA TRP A 275 22.16 11.16 2.32
C TRP A 275 20.89 11.42 1.50
N THR A 276 19.89 12.08 2.09
CA THR A 276 18.61 12.33 1.41
C THR A 276 18.34 13.83 1.33
N SER A 277 17.75 14.26 0.22
CA SER A 277 17.23 15.62 0.11
C SER A 277 15.86 15.71 0.80
N SER A 278 15.38 16.95 1.00
CA SER A 278 14.00 17.21 1.44
C SER A 278 12.98 17.15 0.32
N CYS A 279 13.33 16.71 -0.90
CA CYS A 279 12.34 16.57 -1.97
C CYS A 279 11.25 15.55 -1.58
N HIS A 280 10.16 16.07 -1.03
CA HIS A 280 8.96 15.33 -0.75
C HIS A 280 7.78 16.27 -0.89
N GLN A 281 6.63 15.65 -1.09
CA GLN A 281 5.39 16.36 -1.28
C GLN A 281 4.60 16.29 0.01
N GLU A 282 4.48 17.42 0.71
CA GLU A 282 3.70 17.49 1.94
C GLU A 282 2.21 17.57 1.57
N SER A 283 1.41 16.65 2.10
CA SER A 283 -0.03 16.67 1.93
C SER A 283 -0.68 17.47 3.06
N TYR A 284 -1.45 18.51 2.72
CA TYR A 284 -2.17 19.32 3.70
C TYR A 284 -3.64 19.45 3.32
N VAL A 285 -4.51 19.62 4.31
CA VAL A 285 -5.94 19.85 4.06
C VAL A 285 -6.12 21.27 3.56
N CYS A 286 -6.48 21.44 2.29
CA CYS A 286 -6.69 22.75 1.69
C CYS A 286 -8.17 23.11 1.50
N GLY A 287 -9.07 22.18 1.80
CA GLY A 287 -10.50 22.39 1.65
C GLY A 287 -11.31 21.17 2.07
N SER A 288 -12.58 21.16 1.67
CA SER A 288 -13.45 20.00 1.84
C SER A 288 -14.47 19.92 0.71
N THR A 289 -14.52 18.79 0.01
CA THR A 289 -15.59 18.52 -0.95
C THR A 289 -16.79 17.92 -0.21
N CYS A 290 -17.92 18.64 -0.23
CA CYS A 290 -19.17 18.18 0.34
C CYS A 290 -20.10 17.62 -0.74
N THR A 291 -20.64 16.44 -0.48
CA THR A 291 -21.69 15.81 -1.31
C THR A 291 -22.99 15.80 -0.55
N THR A 292 -24.00 16.48 -1.08
CA THR A 292 -25.36 16.50 -0.51
C THR A 292 -26.21 15.47 -1.22
N THR A 293 -26.57 14.40 -0.50
CA THR A 293 -27.47 13.36 -1.00
C THR A 293 -28.89 13.75 -0.62
N GLY A 294 -29.61 14.39 -1.55
CA GLY A 294 -31.03 14.70 -1.41
C GLY A 294 -31.89 13.57 -1.98
N SER A 295 -32.69 12.92 -1.15
CA SER A 295 -33.75 12.03 -1.62
C SER A 295 -34.97 12.89 -1.97
N SER A 296 -35.24 13.07 -3.26
CA SER A 296 -36.47 13.72 -3.75
C SER A 296 -37.68 12.79 -3.54
N SER A 297 -38.03 12.55 -2.28
CA SER A 297 -39.28 11.93 -1.87
C SER A 297 -40.37 13.00 -1.84
N SER A 298 -41.37 12.84 -2.70
CA SER A 298 -42.49 13.77 -2.89
C SER A 298 -43.47 13.85 -1.72
N ASN A 299 -43.25 13.12 -0.62
CA ASN A 299 -44.14 13.15 0.54
C ASN A 299 -43.35 13.47 1.82
N GLY A 300 -43.50 14.72 2.29
CA GLY A 300 -43.32 15.20 3.66
C GLY A 300 -42.16 14.64 4.48
N GLY A 301 -41.01 15.34 4.44
CA GLY A 301 -39.89 15.14 5.39
C GLY A 301 -38.55 14.84 4.72
N SER A 302 -38.03 15.78 3.93
CA SER A 302 -36.74 15.61 3.24
C SER A 302 -35.57 16.09 4.12
N GLY A 303 -34.96 15.17 4.87
CA GLY A 303 -33.63 15.40 5.45
C GLY A 303 -32.55 15.16 4.38
N SER A 304 -31.90 16.20 3.88
CA SER A 304 -30.71 16.02 3.03
C SER A 304 -29.50 15.71 3.90
N THR A 305 -28.83 14.58 3.66
CA THR A 305 -27.58 14.28 4.36
C THR A 305 -26.41 14.79 3.53
N THR A 306 -25.71 15.80 4.05
CA THR A 306 -24.46 16.32 3.49
C THR A 306 -23.28 15.59 4.12
N THR A 307 -22.45 14.95 3.32
CA THR A 307 -21.19 14.33 3.76
C THR A 307 -20.02 15.09 3.15
N CYS A 308 -19.15 15.64 3.99
CA CYS A 308 -17.93 16.32 3.55
C CYS A 308 -16.71 15.42 3.71
N ARG A 309 -15.83 15.43 2.72
CA ARG A 309 -14.51 14.81 2.79
C ARG A 309 -13.45 15.91 2.73
N PRO A 310 -12.37 15.83 3.52
CA PRO A 310 -11.27 16.78 3.40
C PRO A 310 -10.63 16.68 2.01
N ASP A 311 -10.40 17.82 1.37
CA ASP A 311 -9.63 17.91 0.15
C ASP A 311 -8.16 18.05 0.54
N ILE A 312 -7.36 17.13 0.03
CA ILE A 312 -5.92 17.09 0.29
C ILE A 312 -5.22 17.77 -0.90
N CYS A 313 -4.59 18.90 -0.62
CA CYS A 313 -3.63 19.51 -1.53
C CYS A 313 -2.24 19.07 -1.15
N TYR A 314 -1.32 19.37 -2.05
CA TYR A 314 0.06 19.04 -1.92
C TYR A 314 0.88 20.32 -2.04
N ARG A 315 1.83 20.52 -1.12
CA ARG A 315 2.83 21.58 -1.17
C ARG A 315 4.16 20.90 -1.41
N ASP A 316 4.89 21.43 -2.37
CA ASP A 316 6.26 21.00 -2.62
C ASP A 316 7.15 21.73 -1.62
N GLU A 317 7.96 20.98 -0.87
CA GLU A 317 8.98 21.56 0.00
C GLU A 317 10.20 21.96 -0.85
N GLU A 318 10.90 23.02 -0.44
CA GLU A 318 12.15 23.42 -1.09
C GLU A 318 13.14 22.24 -1.03
N ASP A 319 13.71 21.90 -2.18
CA ASP A 319 14.61 20.74 -2.31
C ASP A 319 16.00 21.11 -1.79
N GLU A 320 16.22 20.85 -0.51
CA GLU A 320 17.49 21.09 0.15
C GLU A 320 18.41 19.85 -0.02
N PRO A 321 19.66 20.04 -0.47
CA PRO A 321 20.58 18.93 -0.67
C PRO A 321 21.07 18.36 0.67
N PRO A 322 21.60 17.12 0.72
CA PRO A 322 22.13 16.53 1.96
C PRO A 322 23.16 17.40 2.69
N ALA A 323 23.98 18.16 1.95
CA ALA A 323 24.96 19.08 2.53
C ALA A 323 24.33 20.21 3.36
N PHE A 324 23.11 20.64 3.04
CA PHE A 324 22.37 21.64 3.82
C PHE A 324 22.09 21.12 5.23
N PHE A 325 21.55 19.90 5.34
CA PHE A 325 21.25 19.26 6.62
C PHE A 325 22.50 19.00 7.47
N VAL A 326 23.60 18.60 6.83
CA VAL A 326 24.89 18.45 7.50
C VAL A 326 25.37 19.79 8.05
N ASN A 327 25.40 20.84 7.23
CA ASN A 327 25.82 22.18 7.64
C ASN A 327 24.94 22.77 8.74
N TRP A 328 23.64 22.48 8.73
CA TRP A 328 22.73 22.90 9.81
C TRP A 328 23.05 22.17 11.12
N THR A 329 23.41 20.89 11.06
CA THR A 329 23.70 20.09 12.25
C THR A 329 25.05 20.46 12.90
N VAL A 330 26.00 20.94 12.10
CA VAL A 330 27.38 21.27 12.53
C VAL A 330 27.46 22.14 13.79
N PRO A 331 26.82 23.32 13.89
CA PRO A 331 26.92 24.18 15.07
C PRO A 331 26.45 23.50 16.36
N ARG A 332 25.54 22.51 16.26
CA ARG A 332 25.05 21.75 17.41
C ARG A 332 26.06 20.72 17.89
N VAL A 333 26.75 20.08 16.95
CA VAL A 333 27.85 19.16 17.27
C VAL A 333 29.01 19.94 17.89
N GLU A 334 29.31 21.14 17.40
CA GLU A 334 30.31 22.02 18.01
C GLU A 334 29.91 22.47 19.43
N ALA A 335 28.63 22.78 19.64
CA ALA A 335 28.10 23.10 20.97
C ALA A 335 28.24 21.94 21.98
N CYS A 336 28.32 20.69 21.51
CA CYS A 336 28.61 19.52 22.33
C CYS A 336 30.12 19.31 22.63
N GLY A 337 30.99 20.24 22.25
CA GLY A 337 32.43 20.21 22.55
C GLY A 337 33.29 19.47 21.53
N PHE A 338 32.76 19.21 20.33
CA PHE A 338 33.52 18.62 19.23
C PHE A 338 34.07 19.71 18.30
N ARG A 339 35.27 19.51 17.73
CA ARG A 339 35.80 20.33 16.64
C ARG A 339 35.59 19.61 15.31
N LEU A 340 35.34 20.36 14.26
CA LEU A 340 35.27 19.83 12.90
C LEU A 340 36.66 19.47 12.39
N LEU A 341 36.74 18.38 11.63
CA LEU A 341 37.95 17.97 10.92
C LEU A 341 37.88 18.45 9.47
N GLY A 342 38.98 19.01 8.97
CA GLY A 342 39.14 19.29 7.55
C GLY A 342 39.39 18.00 6.76
N ALA A 343 39.20 18.05 5.44
CA ALA A 343 39.36 16.88 4.56
C ALA A 343 40.73 16.19 4.67
N GLU A 344 41.78 16.93 5.03
CA GLU A 344 43.15 16.43 5.19
C GLU A 344 43.39 15.70 6.53
N GLU A 345 42.59 16.01 7.57
CA GLU A 345 42.69 15.40 8.92
C GLU A 345 41.83 14.14 9.07
N VAL A 346 41.02 13.80 8.06
CA VAL A 346 40.14 12.64 8.10
C VAL A 346 40.99 11.38 8.00
N VAL A 347 41.26 10.78 9.17
CA VAL A 347 41.67 9.38 9.22
C VAL A 347 40.42 8.56 8.93
N GLU A 348 40.45 7.71 7.90
CA GLU A 348 39.42 6.71 7.59
C GLU A 348 39.31 5.66 8.71
N SER A 349 39.04 6.10 9.93
CA SER A 349 38.66 5.22 11.02
C SER A 349 37.25 4.70 10.74
N GLU A 350 37.00 3.44 11.12
CA GLU A 350 35.67 2.84 11.06
C GLU A 350 34.74 3.53 12.07
N VAL A 351 34.28 4.74 11.75
CA VAL A 351 33.26 5.45 12.52
C VAL A 351 31.93 4.77 12.24
N GLY A 352 31.59 3.76 13.05
CA GLY A 352 30.46 2.87 12.77
C GLY A 352 29.32 2.89 13.78
N LEU A 353 29.49 3.50 14.96
CA LEU A 353 28.45 3.45 15.99
C LEU A 353 27.51 4.64 15.88
N ARG A 354 26.35 4.41 15.28
CA ARG A 354 25.26 5.39 15.21
C ARG A 354 24.80 5.81 16.60
N VAL A 355 24.72 7.12 16.84
CA VAL A 355 24.00 7.72 17.97
C VAL A 355 22.51 7.56 17.70
N ALA A 356 21.90 6.52 18.28
CA ALA A 356 20.56 6.08 17.89
C ALA A 356 19.44 6.93 18.51
N HIS A 357 19.34 8.17 18.05
CA HIS A 357 18.19 9.03 18.34
C HIS A 357 17.28 9.12 17.09
N PRO A 358 16.07 8.56 17.11
CA PRO A 358 15.24 8.44 15.91
C PRO A 358 14.77 9.78 15.31
N LEU A 359 14.81 10.86 16.08
CA LEU A 359 14.48 12.20 15.58
C LEU A 359 15.64 12.87 14.82
N LEU A 360 16.87 12.37 14.93
CA LEU A 360 17.98 12.88 14.11
C LEU A 360 17.69 12.63 12.62
N GLU A 361 17.34 11.41 12.25
CA GLU A 361 17.05 11.12 10.85
C GLU A 361 15.73 11.75 10.40
N ARG A 362 14.72 11.74 11.28
CA ARG A 362 13.38 12.25 10.94
C ARG A 362 13.33 13.77 10.79
N ASN A 363 13.94 14.52 11.70
CA ASN A 363 13.85 15.99 11.73
C ASN A 363 15.07 16.62 11.04
N TRP A 364 16.25 16.07 11.31
CA TRP A 364 17.52 16.64 10.84
C TRP A 364 18.02 16.00 9.55
N ARG A 365 17.43 14.87 9.10
CA ARG A 365 17.83 14.14 7.88
C ARG A 365 19.31 13.77 7.84
N VAL A 366 19.91 13.59 9.01
CA VAL A 366 21.30 13.18 9.20
C VAL A 366 21.40 12.00 10.15
N ARG A 367 22.50 11.27 10.02
CA ARG A 367 22.93 10.20 10.90
C ARG A 367 24.23 10.65 11.53
N ILE A 368 24.25 10.73 12.86
CA ILE A 368 25.47 11.00 13.61
C ILE A 368 26.03 9.65 14.05
N SER A 369 27.30 9.39 13.71
CA SER A 369 28.01 8.19 14.15
C SER A 369 29.30 8.58 14.86
N VAL A 370 29.70 7.77 15.84
CA VAL A 370 30.95 7.92 16.59
C VAL A 370 31.72 6.60 16.57
N ASP A 371 33.02 6.65 16.85
CA ASP A 371 33.87 5.47 16.96
C ASP A 371 33.56 4.66 18.23
N ARG A 372 33.14 5.33 19.31
CA ARG A 372 32.80 4.72 20.60
C ARG A 372 31.84 5.57 21.46
N PHE A 373 31.11 4.92 22.35
CA PHE A 373 30.21 5.60 23.31
C PHE A 373 30.82 5.85 24.69
N ASN A 374 31.68 4.93 25.13
CA ASN A 374 32.16 4.89 26.50
C ASN A 374 33.66 5.08 26.56
N ARG A 375 34.10 5.68 27.67
CA ARG A 375 35.50 5.70 28.06
C ARG A 375 35.88 4.26 28.44
N THR A 376 36.68 3.58 27.62
CA THR A 376 37.49 2.47 28.15
C THR A 376 38.53 3.11 29.06
N LEU A 377 38.14 3.38 30.32
CA LEU A 377 39.10 3.58 31.38
C LEU A 377 39.92 2.29 31.42
N GLY A 378 41.13 2.33 30.85
CA GLY A 378 42.07 1.23 30.79
C GLY A 378 42.62 0.84 32.18
N GLY A 379 41.79 0.86 33.20
CA GLY A 379 42.08 0.36 34.54
C GLY A 379 41.30 -0.91 34.77
N VAL A 380 41.99 -2.04 34.78
CA VAL A 380 41.56 -3.20 35.56
C VAL A 380 41.45 -2.70 36.99
N GLY A 381 40.24 -2.36 37.42
CA GLY A 381 40.00 -2.04 38.82
C GLY A 381 40.37 -3.27 39.64
N GLU A 382 41.42 -3.16 40.46
CA GLU A 382 41.70 -4.12 41.53
C GLU A 382 40.44 -4.26 42.38
N GLY A 383 39.67 -5.34 42.17
CA GLY A 383 38.43 -5.58 42.89
C GLY A 383 37.30 -6.25 42.12
N GLY A 384 37.43 -6.50 40.81
CA GLY A 384 36.47 -7.33 40.06
C GLY A 384 35.03 -6.79 39.98
N LYS A 385 34.80 -5.53 40.37
CA LYS A 385 33.55 -4.83 40.06
C LYS A 385 33.64 -4.34 38.62
N GLU A 386 32.72 -4.80 37.78
CA GLU A 386 32.52 -4.27 36.43
C GLU A 386 32.47 -2.75 36.50
N GLY A 387 33.50 -2.09 35.96
CA GLY A 387 33.55 -0.64 35.86
C GLY A 387 32.36 -0.19 35.04
N GLY A 388 31.51 0.66 35.62
CA GLY A 388 30.34 1.20 34.93
C GLY A 388 30.77 1.81 33.60
N THR A 389 30.23 1.28 32.51
CA THR A 389 30.47 1.81 31.17
C THR A 389 29.57 3.03 30.97
N GLU A 390 29.88 4.11 31.65
CA GLU A 390 29.14 5.35 31.51
C GLU A 390 29.47 5.97 30.14
N THR A 391 28.41 6.30 29.40
CA THR A 391 28.50 7.01 28.13
C THR A 391 28.98 8.42 28.38
N GLU A 392 29.97 8.87 27.61
CA GLU A 392 30.54 10.20 27.80
C GLU A 392 29.46 11.28 27.61
N GLU A 393 29.47 12.30 28.46
CA GLU A 393 28.49 13.40 28.45
C GLU A 393 28.39 14.08 27.07
N ALA A 394 29.51 14.21 26.36
CA ALA A 394 29.54 14.74 25.00
C ALA A 394 28.71 13.90 24.01
N VAL A 395 28.69 12.57 24.15
CA VAL A 395 27.87 11.68 23.29
C VAL A 395 26.39 11.78 23.66
N TRP A 396 26.07 11.97 24.94
CA TRP A 396 24.70 12.27 25.36
C TRP A 396 24.20 13.60 24.79
N CYS A 397 25.04 14.62 24.73
CA CYS A 397 24.71 15.89 24.05
C CYS A 397 24.40 15.66 22.57
N LEU A 398 25.17 14.82 21.85
CA LEU A 398 24.86 14.47 20.46
C LEU A 398 23.50 13.77 20.32
N TRP A 399 23.14 12.92 21.28
CA TRP A 399 21.82 12.27 21.32
C TRP A 399 20.71 13.31 21.49
N ASP A 400 20.90 14.31 22.34
CA ASP A 400 19.91 15.34 22.64
C ASP A 400 19.65 16.33 21.49
N ILE A 401 20.54 16.42 20.50
CA ILE A 401 20.32 17.18 19.26
C ILE A 401 18.98 16.82 18.61
N GLY A 402 18.58 15.54 18.67
CA GLY A 402 17.31 15.08 18.10
C GLY A 402 16.05 15.64 18.80
N ASN A 403 16.16 16.18 20.01
CA ASN A 403 15.02 16.76 20.76
C ASN A 403 14.77 18.24 20.43
N HIS A 404 15.73 18.89 19.76
CA HIS A 404 15.63 20.26 19.25
C HIS A 404 15.22 20.26 17.78
#